data_AF-A0A1J5KI72-F1
#
_entry.id   AF-A0A1J5KI72-F1
#
_cell.length_a   1.000
_cell.length_b   1.000
_cell.length_c   1.000
_cell.angle_alpha   90.00
_cell.angle_beta   90.00
_cell.angle_gamma   90.00
#
_symmetry.space_group_name_H-M   'P 1'
#
loop_
_entity.id
_entity.type
_entity.pdbx_description
1 polymer ?
#
loop_
_entity_poly.entity_id
_entity_poly.type
_entity_poly.pdbx_seq_one_letter_code
_entity_poly.pdbx_strand_id
1 'polypeptide(L)'
;MIISLIKNTLKYVAVLVAILCCFLSCQDEITQISSPNDQETITQNSNLAILLQNTATLDGSIDNILDSANCILINLPVTITVNGVEVIVENETDFEVIETLFNEFTTDDDTIEFLFPIVITLNNYEEIEIANETELEAFISDCAGENENDDDIECIDFQYPITFSIYNADFQITETVEIENDAALYNFIDNLENGVLASLNFPITMVLSNGNTVEVNSNQELEIIINEAEDDCDEDDDYDWEDDDENETPFNCFQDLEIVECDTTGFGEYNLESIYQDCLNDNVIVTYHETIVDAQTAVNPLTVVYFNATLSNTYYARVELLEDGTFQTYQINLLVESCVSSCTEVDVDNYLVACIWNVVNYNGSDDLIVYNLDFNSNGTLLITANGQTITSTWSTSETNDGVWVTFNSVNGPNIQAISGNWLITECDPDRLEMNQENNTMVIEQDCIDNGMCTEQDVDAILNDCEWTITNYAGDSSFSIFNISFNANQEMIIESTNENYTGQWTTSQTGSGEVIVNLSNITGGNVQIIEGEYIVVECTANQMIFHDVSNNGNELVLEKDCN
;
A
#
# COMPACT_ATOMS: atom_id res chain seq x y z
N MET A 1 92.17 54.57 -24.33
CA MET A 1 91.93 53.22 -24.87
C MET A 1 91.18 52.32 -23.88
N ILE A 2 91.54 52.32 -22.59
CA ILE A 2 90.90 51.50 -21.53
C ILE A 2 89.39 51.78 -21.34
N ILE A 3 88.95 53.05 -21.36
CA ILE A 3 87.53 53.41 -21.17
C ILE A 3 86.63 52.92 -22.32
N SER A 4 87.17 52.80 -23.54
CA SER A 4 86.41 52.31 -24.70
C SER A 4 86.25 50.79 -24.67
N LEU A 5 87.23 50.06 -24.14
CA LEU A 5 87.13 48.61 -23.96
C LEU A 5 86.06 48.27 -22.91
N ILE A 6 86.06 48.99 -21.78
CA ILE A 6 85.11 48.79 -20.66
C ILE A 6 83.65 49.02 -21.09
N LYS A 7 83.39 50.03 -21.94
CA LYS A 7 82.05 50.31 -22.46
C LYS A 7 81.53 49.23 -23.40
N ASN A 8 82.39 48.60 -24.20
CA ASN A 8 81.97 47.51 -25.07
C ASN A 8 81.79 46.21 -24.29
N THR A 9 82.69 45.88 -23.34
CA THR A 9 82.51 44.71 -22.48
C THR A 9 81.27 44.82 -21.59
N LEU A 10 80.91 46.02 -21.11
CA LEU A 10 79.68 46.22 -20.34
C LEU A 10 78.41 46.01 -21.18
N LYS A 11 78.44 46.35 -22.48
CA LYS A 11 77.32 46.09 -23.41
C LYS A 11 77.16 44.60 -23.69
N TYR A 12 78.26 43.88 -23.90
CA TYR A 12 78.18 42.43 -24.11
C TYR A 12 77.77 41.69 -22.84
N VAL A 13 78.25 42.10 -21.66
CA VAL A 13 77.80 41.54 -20.37
C VAL A 13 76.33 41.85 -20.11
N ALA A 14 75.85 43.06 -20.43
CA ALA A 14 74.43 43.40 -20.28
C ALA A 14 73.53 42.58 -21.21
N VAL A 15 73.97 42.31 -22.45
CA VAL A 15 73.24 41.46 -23.40
C VAL A 15 73.27 39.99 -22.96
N LEU A 16 74.40 39.51 -22.43
CA LEU A 16 74.54 38.12 -21.98
C LEU A 16 73.76 37.86 -20.69
N VAL A 17 73.68 38.85 -19.78
CA VAL A 17 72.80 38.81 -18.59
C VAL A 17 71.33 38.91 -19.01
N ALA A 18 70.98 39.74 -19.99
CA ALA A 18 69.59 39.83 -20.50
C ALA A 18 69.13 38.52 -21.16
N ILE A 19 69.99 37.84 -21.92
CA ILE A 19 69.69 36.53 -22.52
C ILE A 19 69.61 35.44 -21.45
N LEU A 20 70.48 35.49 -20.43
CA LEU A 20 70.41 34.55 -19.29
C LEU A 20 69.14 34.73 -18.45
N CYS A 21 68.63 35.97 -18.31
CA CYS A 21 67.36 36.25 -17.67
C CYS A 21 66.14 35.73 -18.46
N CYS A 22 66.24 35.53 -19.78
CA CYS A 22 65.16 34.94 -20.58
C CYS A 22 65.01 33.41 -20.39
N PHE A 23 66.00 32.73 -19.79
CA PHE A 23 65.93 31.30 -19.47
C PHE A 23 65.64 31.01 -17.98
N LEU A 24 65.42 32.06 -17.18
CA LEU A 24 65.00 31.96 -15.77
C LEU A 24 63.50 32.24 -15.60
N SER A 25 62.73 32.23 -16.68
CA SER A 25 61.30 31.99 -16.59
C SER A 25 61.12 30.52 -16.21
N CYS A 26 61.16 30.23 -14.90
CA CYS A 26 60.31 29.17 -14.41
C CYS A 26 58.90 29.59 -14.85
N GLN A 27 58.34 28.87 -15.83
CA GLN A 27 56.91 28.80 -15.91
C GLN A 27 56.53 28.18 -14.56
N ASP A 28 55.96 28.98 -13.65
CA ASP A 28 55.13 28.38 -12.62
C ASP A 28 54.06 27.67 -13.43
N GLU A 29 54.20 26.35 -13.57
CA GLU A 29 53.08 25.51 -13.95
C GLU A 29 52.08 25.73 -12.82
N ILE A 30 51.18 26.68 -13.05
CA ILE A 30 49.98 26.79 -12.28
C ILE A 30 49.23 25.52 -12.69
N THR A 31 49.48 24.40 -11.99
CA THR A 31 48.45 23.41 -11.78
C THR A 31 47.40 24.12 -10.92
N GLN A 32 46.64 25.02 -11.55
CA GLN A 32 45.29 25.23 -11.10
C GLN A 32 44.67 23.87 -11.38
N ILE A 33 44.69 23.02 -10.35
CA ILE A 33 43.56 22.16 -10.09
C ILE A 33 42.44 23.20 -9.93
N SER A 34 41.83 23.58 -11.06
CA SER A 34 40.43 23.94 -11.00
C SER A 34 39.84 22.78 -10.22
N SER A 35 39.21 23.08 -9.08
CA SER A 35 38.18 22.16 -8.60
C SER A 35 37.39 21.75 -9.84
N PRO A 36 37.15 20.45 -10.07
CA PRO A 36 36.30 20.05 -11.19
C PRO A 36 35.09 20.97 -11.16
N ASN A 37 34.75 21.58 -12.30
CA ASN A 37 33.53 22.37 -12.33
C ASN A 37 32.42 21.37 -11.97
N ASP A 38 31.69 21.62 -10.87
CA ASP A 38 30.62 20.72 -10.41
C ASP A 38 29.57 20.51 -11.53
N GLN A 39 29.57 21.37 -12.56
CA GLN A 39 28.76 21.27 -13.77
C GLN A 39 29.22 20.22 -14.81
N GLU A 40 30.40 19.63 -14.67
CA GLU A 40 30.95 18.66 -15.67
C GLU A 40 31.39 17.32 -15.04
N THR A 41 31.28 17.18 -13.72
CA THR A 41 31.78 16.02 -12.98
C THR A 41 30.68 15.39 -12.15
N ILE A 42 30.56 14.07 -12.26
CA ILE A 42 29.66 13.22 -11.51
C ILE A 42 30.46 12.60 -10.39
N THR A 43 30.01 12.82 -9.16
CA THR A 43 30.58 12.23 -7.95
C THR A 43 29.52 11.39 -7.26
N GLN A 44 29.95 10.48 -6.38
CA GLN A 44 29.04 9.67 -5.57
C GLN A 44 28.01 10.58 -4.86
N ASN A 45 26.74 10.22 -4.94
CA ASN A 45 25.60 10.94 -4.33
C ASN A 45 25.46 12.41 -4.80
N SER A 46 26.00 12.77 -5.97
CA SER A 46 25.63 14.03 -6.62
C SER A 46 24.20 13.94 -7.15
N ASN A 47 23.53 15.09 -7.33
CA ASN A 47 22.14 15.13 -7.83
C ASN A 47 21.99 14.35 -9.15
N LEU A 48 22.86 14.64 -10.13
CA LEU A 48 22.90 13.89 -11.37
C LEU A 48 23.23 12.40 -11.17
N ALA A 49 24.08 12.02 -10.21
CA ALA A 49 24.33 10.60 -9.97
C ALA A 49 23.07 9.86 -9.49
N ILE A 50 22.26 10.50 -8.63
CA ILE A 50 20.98 9.94 -8.17
C ILE A 50 20.03 9.83 -9.36
N LEU A 51 19.83 10.90 -10.14
CA LEU A 51 18.98 10.85 -11.33
C LEU A 51 19.42 9.77 -12.34
N LEU A 52 20.73 9.64 -12.60
CA LEU A 52 21.24 8.58 -13.48
C LEU A 52 21.00 7.17 -12.92
N GLN A 53 20.97 7.01 -11.60
CA GLN A 53 20.69 5.74 -10.95
C GLN A 53 19.21 5.43 -11.03
N ASN A 54 18.35 6.38 -10.65
CA ASN A 54 16.89 6.28 -10.64
C ASN A 54 16.33 5.99 -12.04
N THR A 55 16.81 6.70 -13.06
CA THR A 55 16.44 6.43 -14.48
C THR A 55 16.94 5.08 -14.99
N ALA A 56 17.89 4.44 -14.31
CA ALA A 56 18.42 3.12 -14.69
C ALA A 56 17.96 2.01 -13.73
N THR A 57 17.14 2.34 -12.74
CA THR A 57 16.53 1.36 -11.84
C THR A 57 15.62 0.47 -12.67
N LEU A 58 15.57 -0.82 -12.33
CA LEU A 58 14.51 -1.68 -12.85
C LEU A 58 13.27 -1.35 -12.01
N ASP A 59 12.22 -0.86 -12.64
CA ASP A 59 10.92 -0.58 -12.00
C ASP A 59 10.35 -1.90 -11.46
N GLY A 60 9.79 -2.75 -12.31
CA GLY A 60 9.27 -4.06 -11.90
C GLY A 60 7.78 -4.19 -12.19
N SER A 61 7.08 -3.09 -12.43
CA SER A 61 5.63 -3.04 -12.61
C SER A 61 5.08 -3.86 -13.78
N ILE A 62 5.89 -4.13 -14.81
CA ILE A 62 5.50 -4.90 -16.00
C ILE A 62 4.87 -6.28 -15.70
N ASP A 63 5.11 -6.87 -14.53
CA ASP A 63 4.48 -8.14 -14.15
C ASP A 63 3.69 -8.10 -12.85
N ASN A 64 3.19 -6.92 -12.47
CA ASN A 64 2.25 -6.72 -11.35
C ASN A 64 1.05 -7.67 -11.40
N ILE A 65 0.62 -8.10 -12.59
CA ILE A 65 -0.43 -9.13 -12.77
C ILE A 65 -0.09 -10.47 -12.10
N LEU A 66 1.19 -10.78 -11.91
CA LEU A 66 1.65 -12.04 -11.33
C LEU A 66 1.78 -12.00 -9.82
N ASP A 67 2.32 -10.92 -9.25
CA ASP A 67 2.77 -10.85 -7.86
C ASP A 67 2.34 -9.59 -7.10
N SER A 68 1.67 -8.65 -7.77
CA SER A 68 1.20 -7.39 -7.19
C SER A 68 2.32 -6.61 -6.49
N ALA A 69 3.49 -6.53 -7.14
CA ALA A 69 4.65 -5.87 -6.59
C ALA A 69 5.42 -5.06 -7.65
N ASN A 70 5.36 -3.73 -7.53
CA ASN A 70 6.01 -2.81 -8.45
C ASN A 70 7.55 -2.81 -8.40
N CYS A 71 8.17 -3.40 -7.37
CA CYS A 71 9.61 -3.26 -7.11
C CYS A 71 10.43 -4.55 -7.31
N ILE A 72 9.84 -5.56 -7.94
CA ILE A 72 10.51 -6.81 -8.29
C ILE A 72 9.96 -7.30 -9.63
N LEU A 73 10.76 -8.06 -10.36
CA LEU A 73 10.35 -8.68 -11.62
C LEU A 73 10.43 -10.21 -11.50
N ILE A 74 9.36 -10.95 -11.82
CA ILE A 74 9.38 -12.41 -11.90
C ILE A 74 10.05 -12.88 -13.19
N ASN A 75 11.14 -13.62 -13.07
CA ASN A 75 11.86 -14.14 -14.24
C ASN A 75 11.10 -15.29 -14.90
N LEU A 76 10.54 -15.02 -16.08
CA LEU A 76 9.87 -16.00 -16.92
C LEU A 76 10.88 -17.03 -17.52
N PRO A 77 10.49 -18.31 -17.69
CA PRO A 77 9.13 -18.83 -17.53
C PRO A 77 8.79 -19.27 -16.11
N VAL A 78 7.52 -19.09 -15.72
CA VAL A 78 6.95 -19.59 -14.47
C VAL A 78 5.72 -20.47 -14.71
N THR A 79 5.37 -21.28 -13.71
CA THR A 79 4.14 -22.07 -13.72
C THR A 79 3.30 -21.61 -12.54
N ILE A 80 2.08 -21.18 -12.83
CA ILE A 80 1.14 -20.65 -11.84
C ILE A 80 -0.18 -21.41 -11.92
N THR A 81 -0.99 -21.29 -10.88
CA THR A 81 -2.37 -21.76 -10.86
C THR A 81 -3.27 -20.56 -10.66
N VAL A 82 -4.06 -20.23 -11.68
CA VAL A 82 -5.04 -19.13 -11.65
C VAL A 82 -6.43 -19.72 -11.42
N ASN A 83 -7.07 -19.42 -10.30
CA ASN A 83 -8.40 -19.95 -9.93
C ASN A 83 -8.50 -21.49 -10.04
N GLY A 84 -7.40 -22.20 -9.76
CA GLY A 84 -7.32 -23.66 -9.88
C GLY A 84 -6.97 -24.21 -11.27
N VAL A 85 -6.70 -23.34 -12.27
CA VAL A 85 -6.25 -23.69 -13.61
C VAL A 85 -4.74 -23.48 -13.74
N GLU A 86 -4.01 -24.54 -14.06
CA GLU A 86 -2.56 -24.48 -14.28
C GLU A 86 -2.24 -23.75 -15.60
N VAL A 87 -1.46 -22.68 -15.51
CA VAL A 87 -0.97 -21.84 -16.62
C VAL A 87 0.56 -21.84 -16.61
N ILE A 88 1.17 -21.92 -17.79
CA ILE A 88 2.62 -21.77 -17.96
C ILE A 88 2.81 -20.44 -18.67
N VAL A 89 3.47 -19.51 -18.00
CA VAL A 89 3.79 -18.18 -18.51
C VAL A 89 5.20 -18.27 -19.09
N GLU A 90 5.33 -18.29 -20.42
CA GLU A 90 6.62 -18.36 -21.10
C GLU A 90 7.20 -16.97 -21.40
N ASN A 91 6.34 -15.96 -21.52
CA ASN A 91 6.68 -14.57 -21.90
C ASN A 91 5.49 -13.63 -21.56
N GLU A 92 5.72 -12.32 -21.63
CA GLU A 92 4.72 -11.26 -21.34
C GLU A 92 3.41 -11.44 -22.14
N THR A 93 3.45 -11.94 -23.39
CA THR A 93 2.19 -12.14 -24.16
C THR A 93 1.28 -13.23 -23.59
N ASP A 94 1.75 -14.02 -22.62
CA ASP A 94 0.92 -14.98 -21.90
C ASP A 94 0.10 -14.32 -20.77
N PHE A 95 0.32 -13.04 -20.45
CA PHE A 95 -0.50 -12.27 -19.48
C PHE A 95 -1.95 -12.11 -19.94
N GLU A 96 -2.19 -11.95 -21.25
CA GLU A 96 -3.55 -11.96 -21.85
C GLU A 96 -4.36 -13.22 -21.46
N VAL A 97 -3.68 -14.35 -21.23
CA VAL A 97 -4.33 -15.60 -20.81
C VAL A 97 -4.78 -15.52 -19.35
N ILE A 98 -4.00 -14.85 -18.50
CA ILE A 98 -4.29 -14.63 -17.08
C ILE A 98 -5.46 -13.65 -16.96
N GLU A 99 -5.41 -12.51 -17.64
CA GLU A 99 -6.52 -11.54 -17.71
C GLU A 99 -7.82 -12.20 -18.18
N THR A 100 -7.75 -13.08 -19.18
CA THR A 100 -8.93 -13.81 -19.66
C THR A 100 -9.53 -14.71 -18.58
N LEU A 101 -8.70 -15.26 -17.69
CA LEU A 101 -9.15 -16.11 -16.59
C LEU A 101 -9.75 -15.28 -15.46
N PHE A 102 -9.17 -14.12 -15.12
CA PHE A 102 -9.76 -13.17 -14.17
C PHE A 102 -11.12 -12.65 -14.67
N ASN A 103 -11.18 -12.27 -15.96
CA ASN A 103 -12.41 -11.77 -16.58
C ASN A 103 -13.49 -12.85 -16.84
N GLU A 104 -13.25 -14.13 -16.54
CA GLU A 104 -14.26 -15.18 -16.75
C GLU A 104 -15.49 -14.96 -15.83
N PHE A 105 -15.25 -14.43 -14.64
CA PHE A 105 -16.28 -14.13 -13.65
C PHE A 105 -15.94 -12.78 -12.97
N THR A 106 -16.91 -11.86 -12.89
CA THR A 106 -16.65 -10.51 -12.34
C THR A 106 -17.01 -10.41 -10.85
N THR A 107 -17.06 -11.53 -10.14
CA THR A 107 -17.63 -11.62 -8.78
C THR A 107 -16.97 -12.65 -7.87
N ASP A 108 -16.02 -13.41 -8.40
CA ASP A 108 -15.09 -14.22 -7.63
C ASP A 108 -13.90 -13.38 -7.19
N ASP A 109 -13.07 -14.03 -6.38
CA ASP A 109 -11.83 -13.49 -5.86
C ASP A 109 -10.72 -14.23 -6.62
N ASP A 110 -10.01 -13.47 -7.45
CA ASP A 110 -8.99 -13.99 -8.34
C ASP A 110 -7.73 -14.31 -7.54
N THR A 111 -7.20 -15.51 -7.70
CA THR A 111 -6.03 -15.97 -6.94
C THR A 111 -5.00 -16.62 -7.84
N ILE A 112 -3.73 -16.25 -7.63
CA ILE A 112 -2.55 -16.82 -8.26
C ILE A 112 -1.76 -17.63 -7.23
N GLU A 113 -1.43 -18.87 -7.57
CA GLU A 113 -0.50 -19.69 -6.77
C GLU A 113 0.72 -20.10 -7.62
N PHE A 114 1.93 -19.74 -7.19
CA PHE A 114 3.16 -20.10 -7.89
C PHE A 114 3.63 -21.53 -7.60
N LEU A 115 4.19 -22.18 -8.63
CA LEU A 115 4.93 -23.43 -8.48
C LEU A 115 6.42 -23.16 -8.26
N PHE A 116 6.83 -23.12 -6.99
CA PHE A 116 8.21 -22.89 -6.60
C PHE A 116 9.18 -24.05 -6.93
N PRO A 117 10.49 -23.76 -7.07
CA PRO A 117 11.12 -22.44 -6.94
C PRO A 117 10.99 -21.56 -8.19
N ILE A 118 10.96 -20.25 -7.98
CA ILE A 118 11.00 -19.21 -9.03
C ILE A 118 12.26 -18.34 -8.84
N VAL A 119 12.54 -17.46 -9.81
CA VAL A 119 13.63 -16.47 -9.70
C VAL A 119 13.01 -15.10 -9.88
N ILE A 120 13.38 -14.16 -9.04
CA ILE A 120 13.00 -12.74 -9.16
C ILE A 120 14.24 -11.90 -9.45
N THR A 121 14.06 -10.75 -10.07
CA THR A 121 15.08 -9.72 -10.25
C THR A 121 14.65 -8.48 -9.47
N LEU A 122 15.52 -7.98 -8.59
CA LEU A 122 15.26 -6.75 -7.82
C LEU A 122 15.60 -5.49 -8.63
N ASN A 123 15.18 -4.31 -8.13
CA ASN A 123 15.47 -2.98 -8.70
C ASN A 123 16.96 -2.70 -8.98
N ASN A 124 17.85 -3.39 -8.25
CA ASN A 124 19.30 -3.31 -8.43
C ASN A 124 19.89 -4.35 -9.40
N TYR A 125 19.06 -5.08 -10.14
CA TYR A 125 19.39 -6.20 -11.05
C TYR A 125 19.97 -7.43 -10.37
N GLU A 126 19.81 -7.58 -9.05
CA GLU A 126 20.17 -8.81 -8.34
C GLU A 126 19.11 -9.89 -8.57
N GLU A 127 19.52 -11.05 -9.07
CA GLU A 127 18.64 -12.22 -9.23
C GLU A 127 18.63 -13.07 -7.95
N ILE A 128 17.44 -13.37 -7.42
CA ILE A 128 17.23 -14.15 -6.21
C ILE A 128 16.35 -15.37 -6.53
N GLU A 129 16.79 -16.57 -6.08
CA GLU A 129 15.99 -17.80 -6.17
C GLU A 129 15.04 -17.88 -4.96
N ILE A 130 13.73 -17.87 -5.21
CA ILE A 130 12.68 -17.92 -4.21
C ILE A 130 12.17 -19.35 -4.07
N ALA A 131 12.22 -19.90 -2.87
CA ALA A 131 11.94 -21.32 -2.64
C ALA A 131 10.48 -21.62 -2.29
N ASN A 132 9.69 -20.62 -1.87
CA ASN A 132 8.30 -20.77 -1.40
C ASN A 132 7.59 -19.41 -1.28
N GLU A 133 6.27 -19.46 -1.13
CA GLU A 133 5.38 -18.29 -1.04
C GLU A 133 5.79 -17.30 0.05
N THR A 134 6.08 -17.77 1.27
CA THR A 134 6.48 -16.90 2.39
C THR A 134 7.78 -16.14 2.12
N GLU A 135 8.66 -16.67 1.27
CA GLU A 135 9.86 -15.96 0.86
C GLU A 135 9.55 -14.90 -0.20
N LEU A 136 8.58 -15.16 -1.09
CA LEU A 136 8.10 -14.18 -2.08
C LEU A 136 7.37 -13.01 -1.40
N GLU A 137 6.40 -13.31 -0.53
CA GLU A 137 5.63 -12.32 0.24
C GLU A 137 6.53 -11.36 1.04
N ALA A 138 7.70 -11.84 1.49
CA ALA A 138 8.65 -11.01 2.22
C ALA A 138 9.32 -9.95 1.32
N PHE A 139 9.52 -10.23 0.03
CA PHE A 139 10.01 -9.24 -0.93
C PHE A 139 8.87 -8.30 -1.38
N ILE A 140 7.69 -8.84 -1.66
CA ILE A 140 6.50 -8.05 -2.01
C ILE A 140 6.19 -7.01 -0.92
N SER A 141 6.20 -7.42 0.36
CA SER A 141 5.93 -6.52 1.49
C SER A 141 6.98 -5.43 1.69
N ASP A 142 8.15 -5.53 1.06
CA ASP A 142 9.20 -4.51 1.10
C ASP A 142 9.04 -3.48 -0.04
N CYS A 143 8.15 -3.74 -1.02
CA CYS A 143 7.79 -2.79 -2.08
C CYS A 143 6.90 -1.65 -1.57
N ALA A 144 6.82 -0.57 -2.35
CA ALA A 144 5.88 0.51 -2.10
C ALA A 144 4.43 0.01 -2.35
N GLY A 145 3.45 0.66 -1.72
CA GLY A 145 2.04 0.29 -1.95
C GLY A 145 1.54 0.78 -3.31
N GLU A 146 0.35 0.32 -3.72
CA GLU A 146 -0.32 0.79 -4.95
C GLU A 146 -0.33 2.32 -5.06
N ASN A 147 0.07 2.84 -6.23
CA ASN A 147 0.07 4.28 -6.53
C ASN A 147 0.90 5.12 -5.54
N GLU A 148 1.90 4.54 -4.90
CA GLU A 148 2.82 5.27 -4.04
C GLU A 148 4.07 5.69 -4.82
N ASN A 149 4.33 7.00 -4.90
CA ASN A 149 5.57 7.50 -5.50
C ASN A 149 6.81 6.77 -4.97
N ASP A 150 7.55 6.15 -5.87
CA ASP A 150 8.85 5.59 -5.58
C ASP A 150 9.99 6.52 -6.04
N ASP A 151 11.21 5.98 -6.08
CA ASP A 151 12.40 6.75 -6.42
C ASP A 151 12.80 6.55 -7.89
N ASP A 152 12.22 5.62 -8.64
CA ASP A 152 12.59 5.37 -10.03
C ASP A 152 11.97 6.35 -11.01
N ILE A 153 12.52 6.33 -12.23
CA ILE A 153 12.15 7.28 -13.28
C ILE A 153 12.06 6.50 -14.57
N GLU A 154 10.86 6.10 -14.93
CA GLU A 154 10.60 5.22 -16.08
C GLU A 154 10.10 5.96 -17.33
N CYS A 155 9.53 7.16 -17.16
CA CYS A 155 9.01 7.98 -18.25
C CYS A 155 10.08 8.49 -19.25
N ILE A 156 11.37 8.24 -18.98
CA ILE A 156 12.48 8.57 -19.85
C ILE A 156 13.62 7.56 -19.72
N ASP A 157 14.21 7.14 -20.85
CA ASP A 157 15.28 6.13 -20.88
C ASP A 157 16.52 6.60 -21.68
N PHE A 158 17.68 6.03 -21.42
CA PHE A 158 18.91 6.24 -22.17
C PHE A 158 18.93 5.42 -23.45
N GLN A 159 19.21 6.10 -24.57
CA GLN A 159 19.59 5.38 -25.78
C GLN A 159 21.05 4.91 -25.69
N TYR A 160 21.24 3.65 -25.31
CA TYR A 160 22.56 3.00 -25.24
C TYR A 160 23.22 2.78 -26.62
N PRO A 161 24.56 2.67 -26.67
CA PRO A 161 25.51 2.78 -25.56
C PRO A 161 25.88 4.25 -25.22
N ILE A 162 26.16 4.50 -23.93
CA ILE A 162 26.70 5.77 -23.44
C ILE A 162 28.13 5.57 -22.90
N THR A 163 28.92 6.64 -22.82
CA THR A 163 30.33 6.52 -22.37
C THR A 163 30.69 7.51 -21.28
N PHE A 164 31.39 7.04 -20.25
CA PHE A 164 31.92 7.85 -19.17
C PHE A 164 33.44 7.92 -19.25
N SER A 165 34.00 9.11 -19.04
CA SER A 165 35.41 9.33 -18.79
C SER A 165 35.66 9.42 -17.29
N ILE A 166 36.41 8.46 -16.74
CA ILE A 166 36.72 8.36 -15.31
C ILE A 166 38.11 8.91 -15.05
N TYR A 167 38.25 9.73 -14.01
CA TYR A 167 39.53 10.17 -13.47
C TYR A 167 39.64 9.77 -12.00
N ASN A 168 40.58 8.86 -11.70
CA ASN A 168 40.90 8.50 -10.32
C ASN A 168 41.97 9.47 -9.78
N ALA A 169 41.60 10.30 -8.81
CA ALA A 169 42.47 11.34 -8.26
C ALA A 169 43.69 10.79 -7.49
N ASP A 170 43.56 9.58 -6.91
CA ASP A 170 44.61 8.94 -6.13
C ASP A 170 45.71 8.34 -7.01
N PHE A 171 45.32 7.75 -8.15
CA PHE A 171 46.24 7.08 -9.07
C PHE A 171 46.58 7.90 -10.32
N GLN A 172 45.89 9.02 -10.57
CA GLN A 172 46.04 9.87 -11.76
C GLN A 172 45.84 9.10 -13.08
N ILE A 173 44.87 8.19 -13.10
CA ILE A 173 44.52 7.36 -14.25
C ILE A 173 43.24 7.92 -14.88
N THR A 174 43.23 8.02 -16.21
CA THR A 174 42.03 8.30 -17.00
C THR A 174 41.62 7.05 -17.78
N GLU A 175 40.37 6.65 -17.63
CA GLU A 175 39.78 5.50 -18.29
C GLU A 175 38.46 5.90 -18.96
N THR A 176 38.06 5.20 -20.02
CA THR A 176 36.75 5.38 -20.63
C THR A 176 35.98 4.09 -20.47
N VAL A 177 34.80 4.18 -19.87
CA VAL A 177 33.88 3.06 -19.67
C VAL A 177 32.71 3.25 -20.62
N GLU A 178 32.34 2.18 -21.31
CA GLU A 178 31.18 2.11 -22.20
C GLU A 178 30.09 1.32 -21.47
N ILE A 179 28.90 1.89 -21.43
CA ILE A 179 27.71 1.34 -20.76
C ILE A 179 26.73 0.94 -21.86
N GLU A 180 26.25 -0.31 -21.81
CA GLU A 180 25.45 -0.91 -22.89
C GLU A 180 23.97 -1.08 -22.54
N ASN A 181 23.58 -0.95 -21.28
CA ASN A 181 22.21 -1.08 -20.76
C ASN A 181 22.09 -0.51 -19.34
N ASP A 182 20.87 -0.45 -18.81
CA ASP A 182 20.53 0.10 -17.49
C ASP A 182 21.18 -0.65 -16.35
N ALA A 183 21.17 -1.99 -16.41
CA ALA A 183 21.91 -2.82 -15.45
C ALA A 183 23.38 -2.40 -15.33
N ALA A 184 24.06 -2.11 -16.45
CA ALA A 184 25.43 -1.64 -16.43
C ALA A 184 25.56 -0.20 -15.93
N LEU A 185 24.58 0.68 -16.21
CA LEU A 185 24.56 2.06 -15.73
C LEU A 185 24.35 2.12 -14.21
N TYR A 186 23.30 1.47 -13.71
CA TYR A 186 22.96 1.37 -12.30
C TYR A 186 24.17 0.89 -11.49
N ASN A 187 24.73 -0.26 -11.88
CA ASN A 187 25.91 -0.82 -11.22
C ASN A 187 27.14 0.08 -11.32
N PHE A 188 27.31 0.82 -12.42
CA PHE A 188 28.43 1.76 -12.58
C PHE A 188 28.34 2.92 -11.60
N ILE A 189 27.14 3.49 -11.41
CA ILE A 189 26.90 4.60 -10.49
C ILE A 189 26.97 4.14 -9.03
N ASP A 190 26.35 3.01 -8.68
CA ASP A 190 26.37 2.46 -7.32
C ASP A 190 27.80 2.18 -6.82
N ASN A 191 28.64 1.63 -7.72
CA ASN A 191 30.03 1.30 -7.41
C ASN A 191 31.01 2.47 -7.56
N LEU A 192 30.53 3.71 -7.71
CA LEU A 192 31.40 4.89 -7.86
C LEU A 192 32.14 5.20 -6.54
N GLU A 193 33.41 4.80 -6.45
CA GLU A 193 34.22 4.99 -5.24
C GLU A 193 34.44 6.46 -4.86
N ASN A 194 34.54 6.72 -3.55
CA ASN A 194 34.92 8.03 -3.01
C ASN A 194 36.29 8.50 -3.55
N GLY A 195 36.30 9.63 -4.27
CA GLY A 195 37.51 10.21 -4.87
C GLY A 195 37.72 9.88 -6.35
N VAL A 196 36.82 9.09 -6.94
CA VAL A 196 36.68 8.91 -8.38
C VAL A 196 35.80 10.02 -8.94
N LEU A 197 36.25 10.65 -10.02
CA LEU A 197 35.51 11.67 -10.75
C LEU A 197 35.06 11.06 -12.08
N ALA A 198 33.76 10.86 -12.28
CA ALA A 198 33.21 10.44 -13.56
C ALA A 198 32.76 11.68 -14.37
N SER A 199 32.80 11.60 -15.69
CA SER A 199 32.29 12.64 -16.58
C SER A 199 31.62 11.98 -17.76
N LEU A 200 30.34 12.28 -17.98
CA LEU A 200 29.58 11.73 -19.08
C LEU A 200 29.99 12.36 -20.40
N ASN A 201 30.22 11.55 -21.43
CA ASN A 201 30.64 12.04 -22.73
C ASN A 201 29.41 12.41 -23.58
N PHE A 202 29.19 13.71 -23.75
CA PHE A 202 28.14 14.24 -24.62
C PHE A 202 28.55 14.30 -26.10
N PRO A 203 27.58 14.31 -27.03
CA PRO A 203 26.13 14.21 -26.78
C PRO A 203 25.67 12.79 -26.45
N ILE A 204 24.60 12.70 -25.65
CA ILE A 204 23.82 11.47 -25.45
C ILE A 204 22.41 11.65 -26.03
N THR A 205 21.65 10.56 -26.13
CA THR A 205 20.27 10.60 -26.59
C THR A 205 19.39 9.96 -25.53
N MET A 206 18.34 10.66 -25.13
CA MET A 206 17.27 10.13 -24.28
C MET A 206 16.08 9.74 -25.15
N VAL A 207 15.30 8.77 -24.71
CA VAL A 207 14.04 8.33 -25.30
C VAL A 207 12.94 8.66 -24.29
N LEU A 208 11.95 9.45 -24.69
CA LEU A 208 10.78 9.76 -23.84
C LEU A 208 9.77 8.62 -23.93
N SER A 209 8.86 8.50 -22.96
CA SER A 209 7.74 7.54 -22.92
C SER A 209 6.98 7.41 -24.26
N ASN A 210 6.70 8.55 -24.92
CA ASN A 210 6.05 8.59 -26.23
C ASN A 210 6.92 8.12 -27.44
N GLY A 211 8.12 7.59 -27.20
CA GLY A 211 9.08 7.10 -28.19
C GLY A 211 9.87 8.19 -28.94
N ASN A 212 9.66 9.47 -28.63
CA ASN A 212 10.47 10.54 -29.23
C ASN A 212 11.85 10.61 -28.57
N THR A 213 12.85 11.01 -29.35
CA THR A 213 14.24 11.09 -28.87
C THR A 213 14.67 12.55 -28.65
N VAL A 214 15.40 12.82 -27.56
CA VAL A 214 15.99 14.13 -27.25
C VAL A 214 17.51 14.01 -27.17
N GLU A 215 18.24 14.88 -27.90
CA GLU A 215 19.70 14.93 -27.83
C GLU A 215 20.14 15.87 -26.70
N VAL A 216 20.95 15.36 -25.78
CA VAL A 216 21.43 16.08 -24.60
C VAL A 216 22.91 16.38 -24.73
N ASN A 217 23.33 17.60 -24.43
CA ASN A 217 24.69 18.08 -24.67
C ASN A 217 25.45 18.49 -23.40
N SER A 218 24.83 18.45 -22.22
CA SER A 218 25.47 18.78 -20.94
C SER A 218 24.75 18.16 -19.74
N ASN A 219 25.46 18.04 -18.61
CA ASN A 219 24.89 17.56 -17.35
C ASN A 219 23.66 18.37 -16.92
N GLN A 220 23.70 19.70 -17.06
CA GLN A 220 22.59 20.56 -16.67
C GLN A 220 21.35 20.34 -17.56
N GLU A 221 21.57 20.13 -18.86
CA GLU A 221 20.48 19.82 -19.78
C GLU A 221 19.89 18.43 -19.48
N LEU A 222 20.73 17.47 -19.09
CA LEU A 222 20.29 16.14 -18.69
C LEU A 222 19.43 16.18 -17.43
N GLU A 223 19.90 16.88 -16.38
CA GLU A 223 19.10 17.05 -15.16
C GLU A 223 17.74 17.66 -15.47
N ILE A 224 17.69 18.74 -16.27
CA ILE A 224 16.42 19.39 -16.61
C ILE A 224 15.50 18.44 -17.36
N ILE A 225 16.01 17.71 -18.36
CA ILE A 225 15.18 16.82 -19.18
C ILE A 225 14.63 15.66 -18.36
N ILE A 226 15.42 15.07 -17.45
CA ILE A 226 14.95 13.99 -16.58
C ILE A 226 13.85 14.51 -15.64
N ASN A 227 14.08 15.61 -14.90
CA ASN A 227 13.05 16.15 -13.99
C ASN A 227 11.83 16.73 -14.72
N GLU A 228 11.94 17.11 -16.00
CA GLU A 228 10.78 17.56 -16.79
C GLU A 228 9.97 16.38 -17.32
N ALA A 229 10.57 15.19 -17.40
CA ALA A 229 9.93 13.98 -17.92
C ALA A 229 9.52 13.00 -16.82
N GLU A 230 9.90 13.21 -15.56
CA GLU A 230 9.59 12.29 -14.44
C GLU A 230 8.08 12.02 -14.33
N ASP A 231 7.23 13.05 -14.41
CA ASP A 231 5.77 12.91 -14.31
C ASP A 231 5.05 12.88 -15.70
N ASP A 232 5.73 12.52 -16.79
CA ASP A 232 5.18 12.63 -18.17
C ASP A 232 4.42 11.38 -18.66
N CYS A 233 4.46 10.27 -17.91
CA CYS A 233 3.74 9.02 -18.17
C CYS A 233 3.01 8.54 -16.91
N ASP A 234 2.18 7.52 -17.08
CA ASP A 234 1.65 6.77 -15.93
C ASP A 234 2.77 5.87 -15.42
N GLU A 235 2.93 5.75 -14.11
CA GLU A 235 4.04 4.98 -13.50
C GLU A 235 3.73 3.47 -13.49
N ASP A 236 2.55 3.06 -13.99
CA ASP A 236 2.01 1.69 -14.03
C ASP A 236 2.14 0.92 -12.67
N ASP A 237 2.26 1.69 -11.59
CA ASP A 237 2.43 1.32 -10.18
C ASP A 237 1.16 0.77 -9.51
N ASP A 238 0.05 0.81 -10.23
CA ASP A 238 -1.18 0.23 -9.76
C ASP A 238 -1.21 -1.28 -10.06
N TYR A 239 -2.04 -1.99 -9.30
CA TYR A 239 -2.20 -3.43 -9.51
C TYR A 239 -3.32 -3.70 -10.54
N ASP A 240 -3.70 -2.70 -11.36
CA ASP A 240 -4.74 -2.83 -12.37
C ASP A 240 -4.18 -3.53 -13.61
N TRP A 241 -4.46 -4.82 -13.69
CA TRP A 241 -4.09 -5.66 -14.83
C TRP A 241 -4.82 -5.29 -16.14
N GLU A 242 -5.70 -4.28 -16.17
CA GLU A 242 -6.29 -3.74 -17.40
C GLU A 242 -5.44 -2.64 -18.08
N ASP A 243 -4.34 -2.19 -17.48
CA ASP A 243 -3.53 -1.08 -18.00
C ASP A 243 -2.63 -1.44 -19.20
N ASP A 244 -2.24 -2.71 -19.32
CA ASP A 244 -1.36 -3.23 -20.40
C ASP A 244 -2.05 -3.46 -21.76
N ASP A 245 -3.31 -3.05 -21.91
CA ASP A 245 -4.07 -3.25 -23.15
C ASP A 245 -3.44 -2.43 -24.30
N GLU A 246 -2.73 -3.11 -25.21
CA GLU A 246 -2.11 -2.63 -26.48
C GLU A 246 -3.09 -1.89 -27.45
N ASN A 247 -4.31 -1.63 -27.01
CA ASN A 247 -5.30 -0.75 -27.59
C ASN A 247 -5.45 0.55 -26.79
N GLU A 248 -4.34 1.25 -26.53
CA GLU A 248 -4.32 2.70 -26.24
C GLU A 248 -5.01 3.48 -27.37
N THR A 249 -6.33 3.48 -27.35
CA THR A 249 -7.14 4.33 -28.20
C THR A 249 -7.23 5.68 -27.50
N PRO A 250 -7.35 6.81 -28.23
CA PRO A 250 -7.61 8.13 -27.63
C PRO A 250 -8.89 8.24 -26.78
N PHE A 251 -9.56 7.11 -26.55
CA PHE A 251 -10.81 6.91 -25.87
C PHE A 251 -10.64 6.13 -24.55
N ASN A 252 -9.46 5.60 -24.22
CA ASN A 252 -9.21 4.72 -23.07
C ASN A 252 -9.42 5.42 -21.72
N CYS A 253 -8.89 6.64 -21.57
CA CYS A 253 -9.16 7.48 -20.39
C CYS A 253 -10.67 7.78 -20.17
N PHE A 254 -11.52 7.54 -21.17
CA PHE A 254 -12.96 7.77 -21.05
C PHE A 254 -13.69 6.46 -20.80
N GLN A 255 -14.44 6.42 -19.71
CA GLN A 255 -15.27 5.28 -19.33
C GLN A 255 -16.70 5.70 -19.01
N ASP A 256 -17.61 4.73 -18.96
CA ASP A 256 -18.92 4.93 -18.36
C ASP A 256 -18.73 5.20 -16.87
N LEU A 257 -19.42 6.22 -16.35
CA LEU A 257 -19.23 6.67 -14.96
C LEU A 257 -20.53 6.61 -14.18
N GLU A 258 -20.42 6.16 -12.94
CA GLU A 258 -21.45 6.30 -11.93
C GLU A 258 -20.95 7.22 -10.82
N ILE A 259 -21.41 8.47 -10.83
CA ILE A 259 -21.01 9.48 -9.85
C ILE A 259 -22.09 9.54 -8.78
N VAL A 260 -21.71 9.11 -7.58
CA VAL A 260 -22.53 9.22 -6.37
C VAL A 260 -22.11 10.48 -5.63
N GLU A 261 -22.92 11.53 -5.72
CA GLU A 261 -22.69 12.78 -4.99
C GLU A 261 -23.60 12.90 -3.80
N CYS A 262 -23.03 13.41 -2.73
CA CYS A 262 -23.62 13.28 -1.44
C CYS A 262 -24.10 14.59 -0.85
N ASP A 263 -25.40 14.69 -0.63
CA ASP A 263 -26.01 15.95 -0.26
C ASP A 263 -27.01 15.85 0.90
N THR A 264 -26.82 16.74 1.87
CA THR A 264 -27.66 16.89 3.07
C THR A 264 -28.92 17.72 2.81
N THR A 265 -29.08 18.30 1.62
CA THR A 265 -30.13 19.27 1.30
C THR A 265 -31.17 18.78 0.27
N GLY A 266 -30.97 17.60 -0.32
CA GLY A 266 -31.83 16.99 -1.35
C GLY A 266 -31.59 17.48 -2.78
N PHE A 267 -30.47 18.14 -3.05
CA PHE A 267 -29.99 18.65 -4.33
C PHE A 267 -28.45 18.54 -4.45
N GLY A 268 -27.95 17.58 -5.23
CA GLY A 268 -26.53 17.56 -5.61
C GLY A 268 -26.23 18.61 -6.70
N GLU A 269 -25.15 19.37 -6.56
CA GLU A 269 -24.62 20.25 -7.60
C GLU A 269 -23.58 19.48 -8.44
N TYR A 270 -23.85 19.32 -9.72
CA TYR A 270 -22.95 18.60 -10.64
C TYR A 270 -22.27 19.56 -11.59
N ASN A 271 -21.04 19.25 -11.99
CA ASN A 271 -20.36 19.90 -13.10
C ASN A 271 -19.89 18.83 -14.10
N LEU A 272 -20.62 18.61 -15.19
CA LEU A 272 -20.16 17.63 -16.17
C LEU A 272 -18.85 18.03 -16.85
N GLU A 273 -18.45 19.32 -16.86
CA GLU A 273 -17.18 19.74 -17.47
C GLU A 273 -15.95 19.24 -16.70
N SER A 274 -16.07 18.92 -15.41
CA SER A 274 -14.92 18.42 -14.63
C SER A 274 -14.69 16.91 -14.75
N ILE A 275 -15.69 16.16 -15.23
CA ILE A 275 -15.68 14.68 -15.17
C ILE A 275 -14.50 14.06 -15.91
N TYR A 276 -14.18 14.56 -17.09
CA TYR A 276 -13.09 14.06 -17.92
C TYR A 276 -11.98 15.11 -18.07
N GLN A 277 -11.86 16.05 -17.13
CA GLN A 277 -10.96 17.19 -17.27
C GLN A 277 -9.49 16.76 -17.42
N ASP A 278 -9.12 15.66 -16.77
CA ASP A 278 -7.76 15.11 -16.81
C ASP A 278 -7.52 14.30 -18.09
N CYS A 279 -8.58 13.77 -18.71
CA CYS A 279 -8.54 13.12 -20.02
C CYS A 279 -8.56 14.11 -21.22
N LEU A 280 -8.73 15.42 -20.98
CA LEU A 280 -8.81 16.39 -22.07
C LEU A 280 -7.43 16.71 -22.63
N ASN A 281 -7.23 16.45 -23.93
CA ASN A 281 -6.09 16.92 -24.70
C ASN A 281 -6.51 17.75 -25.93
N ASP A 282 -5.54 18.33 -26.63
CA ASP A 282 -5.77 19.20 -27.80
C ASP A 282 -6.40 18.48 -29.02
N ASN A 283 -6.51 17.14 -29.01
CA ASN A 283 -7.00 16.32 -30.12
C ASN A 283 -8.45 15.84 -29.94
N VAL A 284 -9.05 16.03 -28.77
CA VAL A 284 -10.42 15.56 -28.46
C VAL A 284 -11.37 16.72 -28.15
N ILE A 285 -12.65 16.55 -28.49
CA ILE A 285 -13.73 17.42 -28.04
C ILE A 285 -14.82 16.60 -27.35
N VAL A 286 -15.17 17.02 -26.14
CA VAL A 286 -16.23 16.38 -25.35
C VAL A 286 -17.49 17.24 -25.38
N THR A 287 -18.64 16.62 -25.64
CA THR A 287 -19.96 17.26 -25.57
C THR A 287 -20.94 16.40 -24.79
N TYR A 288 -21.79 17.02 -23.97
CA TYR A 288 -22.74 16.32 -23.12
C TYR A 288 -24.17 16.42 -23.63
N HIS A 289 -24.96 15.36 -23.46
CA HIS A 289 -26.32 15.22 -24.02
C HIS A 289 -27.27 14.55 -23.01
N GLU A 290 -28.56 14.90 -23.03
CA GLU A 290 -29.58 14.25 -22.18
C GLU A 290 -29.99 12.85 -22.69
N THR A 291 -29.72 12.54 -23.96
CA THR A 291 -30.09 11.26 -24.55
C THR A 291 -28.97 10.67 -25.40
N ILE A 292 -28.85 9.35 -25.41
CA ILE A 292 -27.90 8.62 -26.25
C ILE A 292 -28.07 8.92 -27.74
N VAL A 293 -29.31 9.17 -28.20
CA VAL A 293 -29.60 9.48 -29.60
C VAL A 293 -29.02 10.83 -30.00
N ASP A 294 -29.11 11.82 -29.10
CA ASP A 294 -28.54 13.15 -29.30
C ASP A 294 -27.00 13.09 -29.32
N ALA A 295 -26.38 12.32 -28.40
CA ALA A 295 -24.94 12.07 -28.37
C ALA A 295 -24.41 11.37 -29.64
N GLN A 296 -25.10 10.33 -30.11
CA GLN A 296 -24.74 9.60 -31.33
C GLN A 296 -24.88 10.44 -32.61
N THR A 297 -25.75 11.45 -32.61
CA THR A 297 -26.01 12.29 -33.78
C THR A 297 -25.42 13.70 -33.66
N ALA A 298 -24.71 14.00 -32.57
CA ALA A 298 -24.10 15.30 -32.26
C ALA A 298 -25.10 16.47 -32.36
N VAL A 299 -26.31 16.30 -31.83
CA VAL A 299 -27.37 17.33 -31.82
C VAL A 299 -27.79 17.65 -30.40
N ASN A 300 -28.27 18.87 -30.16
CA ASN A 300 -28.73 19.33 -28.83
C ASN A 300 -27.69 19.17 -27.68
N PRO A 301 -26.40 19.52 -27.87
CA PRO A 301 -25.46 19.49 -26.75
C PRO A 301 -25.89 20.45 -25.64
N LEU A 302 -25.69 20.02 -24.39
CA LEU A 302 -25.98 20.81 -23.21
C LEU A 302 -25.14 22.09 -23.21
N THR A 303 -25.81 23.24 -23.08
CA THR A 303 -25.14 24.56 -23.02
C THR A 303 -24.77 24.99 -21.60
N VAL A 304 -25.27 24.27 -20.60
CA VAL A 304 -24.97 24.44 -19.18
C VAL A 304 -24.87 23.03 -18.61
N VAL A 305 -23.69 22.67 -18.13
CA VAL A 305 -23.37 21.36 -17.54
C VAL A 305 -23.56 21.34 -16.02
N TYR A 306 -24.07 22.44 -15.47
CA TYR A 306 -24.36 22.62 -14.05
C TYR A 306 -25.85 22.44 -13.78
N PHE A 307 -26.22 21.49 -12.92
CA PHE A 307 -27.61 21.30 -12.52
C PHE A 307 -27.73 20.78 -11.09
N ASN A 308 -28.91 21.06 -10.53
CA ASN A 308 -29.35 20.55 -9.24
C ASN A 308 -30.23 19.32 -9.52
N ALA A 309 -29.70 18.12 -9.32
CA ALA A 309 -30.47 16.87 -9.48
C ALA A 309 -31.19 16.51 -8.17
N THR A 310 -32.30 15.76 -8.25
CA THR A 310 -33.14 15.47 -7.06
C THR A 310 -33.22 14.01 -6.65
N LEU A 311 -32.93 13.04 -7.53
CA LEU A 311 -33.08 11.60 -7.21
C LEU A 311 -32.13 10.68 -8.01
N SER A 312 -31.97 10.91 -9.31
CA SER A 312 -31.01 10.22 -10.20
C SER A 312 -31.22 10.78 -11.62
N ASN A 313 -30.14 11.00 -12.38
CA ASN A 313 -30.21 11.37 -13.80
C ASN A 313 -29.12 10.65 -14.59
N THR A 314 -29.42 10.31 -15.84
CA THR A 314 -28.42 9.77 -16.77
C THR A 314 -28.16 10.79 -17.88
N TYR A 315 -26.89 11.05 -18.14
CA TYR A 315 -26.40 11.87 -19.25
C TYR A 315 -25.46 11.05 -20.12
N TYR A 316 -25.14 11.58 -21.29
CA TYR A 316 -24.25 10.92 -22.24
C TYR A 316 -23.18 11.89 -22.69
N ALA A 317 -21.92 11.54 -22.48
CA ALA A 317 -20.79 12.22 -23.08
C ALA A 317 -20.54 11.68 -24.48
N ARG A 318 -20.24 12.56 -25.42
CA ARG A 318 -19.73 12.25 -26.74
C ARG A 318 -18.31 12.79 -26.80
N VAL A 319 -17.35 11.89 -26.97
CA VAL A 319 -15.93 12.21 -27.19
C VAL A 319 -15.65 12.05 -28.67
N GLU A 320 -15.18 13.09 -29.32
CA GLU A 320 -14.92 13.11 -30.77
C GLU A 320 -13.49 13.59 -31.06
N LEU A 321 -12.78 12.86 -31.94
CA LEU A 321 -11.44 13.21 -32.38
C LEU A 321 -11.48 14.31 -33.44
N LEU A 322 -10.67 15.35 -33.26
CA LEU A 322 -10.61 16.50 -34.15
C LEU A 322 -9.92 16.17 -35.49
N GLU A 323 -9.07 15.15 -35.52
CA GLU A 323 -8.31 14.77 -36.72
C GLU A 323 -9.20 14.13 -37.81
N ASP A 324 -10.10 13.23 -37.42
CA ASP A 324 -10.86 12.40 -38.36
C ASP A 324 -12.39 12.35 -38.10
N GLY A 325 -12.86 12.87 -36.97
CA GLY A 325 -14.28 12.87 -36.57
C GLY A 325 -14.79 11.52 -36.04
N THR A 326 -13.89 10.57 -35.76
CA THR A 326 -14.23 9.34 -35.05
C THR A 326 -14.69 9.68 -33.63
N PHE A 327 -15.65 8.92 -33.10
CA PHE A 327 -16.23 9.23 -31.79
C PHE A 327 -16.66 7.98 -31.03
N GLN A 328 -16.70 8.11 -29.71
CA GLN A 328 -17.35 7.19 -28.79
C GLN A 328 -18.36 7.94 -27.90
N THR A 329 -19.25 7.20 -27.26
CA THR A 329 -20.24 7.76 -26.34
C THR A 329 -20.25 7.00 -25.04
N TYR A 330 -20.19 7.73 -23.94
CA TYR A 330 -20.13 7.19 -22.59
C TYR A 330 -21.37 7.60 -21.80
N GLN A 331 -21.85 6.70 -20.98
CA GLN A 331 -22.97 6.90 -20.09
C GLN A 331 -22.48 7.44 -18.74
N ILE A 332 -23.08 8.53 -18.29
CA ILE A 332 -22.81 9.13 -16.99
C ILE A 332 -24.09 9.02 -16.16
N ASN A 333 -24.10 8.13 -15.17
CA ASN A 333 -25.13 8.03 -14.17
C ASN A 333 -24.79 8.95 -13.01
N LEU A 334 -25.68 9.88 -12.71
CA LEU A 334 -25.56 10.75 -11.55
C LEU A 334 -26.58 10.34 -10.51
N LEU A 335 -26.08 9.90 -9.38
CA LEU A 335 -26.86 9.45 -8.23
C LEU A 335 -26.67 10.48 -7.12
N VAL A 336 -27.76 11.08 -6.66
CA VAL A 336 -27.72 11.90 -5.44
C VAL A 336 -28.09 10.98 -4.30
N GLU A 337 -27.12 10.63 -3.47
CA GLU A 337 -27.37 9.96 -2.20
C GLU A 337 -27.36 10.98 -1.05
N SER A 338 -28.04 10.65 0.04
CA SER A 338 -28.10 11.49 1.23
C SER A 338 -26.98 11.09 2.19
N CYS A 339 -25.79 11.73 2.14
CA CYS A 339 -24.68 11.49 3.08
C CYS A 339 -24.82 12.20 4.43
N VAL A 340 -26.02 12.25 4.96
CA VAL A 340 -26.07 11.94 6.39
C VAL A 340 -25.75 10.46 6.43
N SER A 341 -24.64 10.04 7.04
CA SER A 341 -24.41 8.65 7.42
C SER A 341 -25.55 8.24 8.36
N SER A 342 -26.70 7.92 7.80
CA SER A 342 -27.91 7.59 8.53
C SER A 342 -28.01 6.09 8.53
N CYS A 343 -27.19 5.47 9.36
CA CYS A 343 -27.67 4.28 10.03
C CYS A 343 -29.01 4.66 10.69
N THR A 344 -30.04 3.86 10.47
CA THR A 344 -31.34 4.06 11.09
C THR A 344 -31.22 3.86 12.60
N GLU A 345 -32.21 4.27 13.39
CA GLU A 345 -32.24 3.92 14.83
C GLU A 345 -32.08 2.41 15.04
N VAL A 346 -32.61 1.59 14.13
CA VAL A 346 -32.50 0.13 14.15
C VAL A 346 -31.06 -0.34 13.92
N ASP A 347 -30.31 0.31 13.02
CA ASP A 347 -28.94 -0.07 12.71
C ASP A 347 -28.02 0.24 13.89
N VAL A 348 -28.14 1.46 14.46
CA VAL A 348 -27.40 1.84 15.68
C VAL A 348 -27.74 0.92 16.85
N ASP A 349 -29.02 0.56 17.02
CA ASP A 349 -29.43 -0.40 18.05
C ASP A 349 -28.75 -1.76 17.85
N ASN A 350 -28.66 -2.25 16.61
CA ASN A 350 -28.00 -3.52 16.31
C ASN A 350 -26.50 -3.46 16.55
N TYR A 351 -25.82 -2.37 16.16
CA TYR A 351 -24.39 -2.19 16.35
C TYR A 351 -24.03 -2.07 17.83
N LEU A 352 -24.74 -1.22 18.58
CA LEU A 352 -24.44 -1.00 19.99
C LEU A 352 -24.49 -2.29 20.79
N VAL A 353 -25.46 -3.17 20.53
CA VAL A 353 -25.62 -4.45 21.24
C VAL A 353 -24.80 -5.61 20.66
N ALA A 354 -24.04 -5.40 19.58
CA ALA A 354 -23.28 -6.46 18.90
C ALA A 354 -22.05 -6.90 19.71
N CYS A 355 -21.24 -5.94 20.20
CA CYS A 355 -19.99 -6.17 20.91
C CYS A 355 -19.80 -5.18 22.09
N ILE A 356 -18.71 -5.34 22.84
CA ILE A 356 -18.21 -4.30 23.75
C ILE A 356 -17.66 -3.16 22.90
N TRP A 357 -17.77 -1.94 23.42
CA TRP A 357 -17.21 -0.75 22.80
C TRP A 357 -16.18 -0.07 23.70
N ASN A 358 -15.17 0.53 23.10
CA ASN A 358 -14.15 1.33 23.77
C ASN A 358 -14.23 2.79 23.32
N VAL A 359 -14.06 3.72 24.25
CA VAL A 359 -13.98 5.15 23.92
C VAL A 359 -12.56 5.48 23.48
N VAL A 360 -12.26 5.25 22.20
CA VAL A 360 -10.93 5.47 21.61
C VAL A 360 -10.57 6.94 21.47
N ASN A 361 -11.57 7.82 21.36
CA ASN A 361 -11.36 9.26 21.30
C ASN A 361 -12.47 10.02 22.04
N TYR A 362 -12.08 10.97 22.89
CA TYR A 362 -12.94 11.99 23.45
C TYR A 362 -12.24 13.34 23.38
N ASN A 363 -12.73 14.25 22.55
CA ASN A 363 -12.14 15.58 22.31
C ASN A 363 -10.64 15.54 21.95
N GLY A 364 -10.20 14.54 21.18
CA GLY A 364 -8.81 14.38 20.78
C GLY A 364 -7.91 13.73 21.84
N SER A 365 -8.46 13.11 22.87
CA SER A 365 -7.73 12.34 23.89
C SER A 365 -8.25 10.89 23.95
N ASP A 366 -7.35 9.95 24.25
CA ASP A 366 -7.61 8.52 24.47
C ASP A 366 -7.77 8.17 25.96
N ASP A 367 -7.82 9.16 26.87
CA ASP A 367 -7.88 8.95 28.33
C ASP A 367 -9.06 8.05 28.80
N LEU A 368 -10.09 7.89 27.97
CA LEU A 368 -11.27 7.07 28.25
C LEU A 368 -11.19 5.65 27.67
N ILE A 369 -10.13 5.30 26.93
CA ILE A 369 -9.99 3.99 26.25
C ILE A 369 -10.01 2.81 27.23
N VAL A 370 -9.63 3.06 28.49
CA VAL A 370 -9.65 2.08 29.59
C VAL A 370 -11.06 1.64 30.02
N TYR A 371 -12.12 2.29 29.53
CA TYR A 371 -13.50 1.93 29.83
C TYR A 371 -14.10 1.08 28.73
N ASN A 372 -14.60 -0.09 29.12
CA ASN A 372 -15.36 -0.99 28.25
C ASN A 372 -16.86 -0.73 28.46
N LEU A 373 -17.58 -0.51 27.37
CA LEU A 373 -19.02 -0.18 27.32
C LEU A 373 -19.78 -1.39 26.74
N ASP A 374 -20.55 -2.07 27.58
CA ASP A 374 -21.40 -3.21 27.21
C ASP A 374 -22.88 -2.78 27.18
N PHE A 375 -23.43 -2.65 25.96
CA PHE A 375 -24.83 -2.26 25.73
C PHE A 375 -25.73 -3.48 25.68
N ASN A 376 -26.64 -3.58 26.64
CA ASN A 376 -27.60 -4.67 26.70
C ASN A 376 -28.91 -4.27 26.00
N SER A 377 -29.52 -5.21 25.27
CA SER A 377 -30.81 -5.05 24.55
C SER A 377 -32.01 -4.65 25.43
N ASN A 378 -31.87 -4.70 26.75
CA ASN A 378 -32.88 -4.21 27.70
C ASN A 378 -32.73 -2.71 28.06
N GLY A 379 -31.81 -1.99 27.40
CA GLY A 379 -31.51 -0.57 27.63
C GLY A 379 -30.55 -0.31 28.80
N THR A 380 -29.89 -1.35 29.33
CA THR A 380 -28.85 -1.23 30.36
C THR A 380 -27.49 -1.09 29.70
N LEU A 381 -26.65 -0.19 30.20
CA LEU A 381 -25.24 -0.06 29.79
C LEU A 381 -24.37 -0.41 31.00
N LEU A 382 -23.52 -1.43 30.86
CA LEU A 382 -22.50 -1.78 31.85
C LEU A 382 -21.17 -1.18 31.43
N ILE A 383 -20.60 -0.32 32.27
CA ILE A 383 -19.29 0.27 32.02
C ILE A 383 -18.30 -0.36 33.00
N THR A 384 -17.23 -0.98 32.48
CA THR A 384 -16.21 -1.62 33.30
C THR A 384 -14.83 -1.01 33.09
N ALA A 385 -14.09 -0.82 34.18
CA ALA A 385 -12.68 -0.40 34.17
C ALA A 385 -12.05 -0.66 35.54
N ASN A 386 -10.76 -1.03 35.60
CA ASN A 386 -9.99 -1.13 36.85
C ASN A 386 -10.67 -1.96 37.98
N GLY A 387 -11.38 -3.03 37.61
CA GLY A 387 -12.12 -3.89 38.57
C GLY A 387 -13.38 -3.26 39.17
N GLN A 388 -13.85 -2.14 38.63
CA GLN A 388 -15.12 -1.49 38.97
C GLN A 388 -16.12 -1.66 37.83
N THR A 389 -17.37 -1.93 38.19
CA THR A 389 -18.51 -1.96 37.25
C THR A 389 -19.49 -0.85 37.61
N ILE A 390 -19.89 -0.06 36.62
CA ILE A 390 -20.87 1.01 36.71
C ILE A 390 -22.08 0.58 35.90
N THR A 391 -23.25 0.62 36.52
CA THR A 391 -24.51 0.34 35.81
C THR A 391 -25.19 1.67 35.44
N SER A 392 -25.38 1.85 34.15
CA SER A 392 -26.00 2.99 33.48
C SER A 392 -27.14 2.52 32.57
N THR A 393 -27.79 3.44 31.89
CA THR A 393 -28.83 3.12 30.89
C THR A 393 -28.55 3.88 29.62
N TRP A 394 -28.88 3.28 28.48
CA TRP A 394 -28.76 3.88 27.16
C TRP A 394 -30.11 3.83 26.43
N SER A 395 -30.27 4.69 25.43
CA SER A 395 -31.38 4.65 24.49
C SER A 395 -31.01 5.38 23.22
N THR A 396 -31.55 4.95 22.08
CA THR A 396 -31.45 5.64 20.80
C THR A 396 -32.74 6.41 20.49
N SER A 397 -32.67 7.38 19.58
CA SER A 397 -33.85 8.00 18.98
C SER A 397 -33.54 8.63 17.64
N GLU A 398 -34.38 8.38 16.63
CA GLU A 398 -34.27 9.01 15.30
C GLU A 398 -34.96 10.38 15.24
N THR A 399 -34.29 11.38 14.67
CA THR A 399 -34.88 12.68 14.32
C THR A 399 -34.51 13.07 12.89
N ASN A 400 -35.04 14.20 12.40
CA ASN A 400 -34.63 14.76 11.11
C ASN A 400 -33.15 15.15 11.06
N ASP A 401 -32.49 15.28 12.22
CA ASP A 401 -31.08 15.66 12.32
C ASP A 401 -30.16 14.43 12.33
N GLY A 402 -30.70 13.20 12.46
CA GLY A 402 -29.96 11.94 12.56
C GLY A 402 -30.37 11.08 13.77
N VAL A 403 -29.62 10.01 14.03
CA VAL A 403 -29.81 9.15 15.21
C VAL A 403 -29.08 9.73 16.42
N TRP A 404 -29.78 9.80 17.55
CA TRP A 404 -29.23 10.23 18.83
C TRP A 404 -28.99 9.02 19.72
N VAL A 405 -27.84 8.94 20.37
CA VAL A 405 -27.55 8.01 21.47
C VAL A 405 -27.56 8.78 22.78
N THR A 406 -28.36 8.34 23.75
CA THR A 406 -28.47 8.96 25.08
C THR A 406 -27.86 8.08 26.15
N PHE A 407 -26.83 8.57 26.83
CA PHE A 407 -26.24 7.95 28.02
C PHE A 407 -26.81 8.57 29.30
N ASN A 408 -27.45 7.75 30.12
CA ASN A 408 -28.08 8.15 31.36
C ASN A 408 -27.46 7.44 32.58
N SER A 409 -27.37 8.15 33.70
CA SER A 409 -26.93 7.59 34.99
C SER A 409 -25.49 7.06 35.02
N VAL A 410 -24.58 7.58 34.18
CA VAL A 410 -23.15 7.23 34.21
C VAL A 410 -22.50 7.83 35.46
N ASN A 411 -22.22 6.99 36.46
CA ASN A 411 -21.78 7.40 37.81
C ASN A 411 -20.44 6.78 38.21
N GLY A 412 -19.38 6.96 37.41
CA GLY A 412 -18.02 6.53 37.74
C GLY A 412 -16.97 7.59 37.41
N PRO A 413 -15.82 7.62 38.13
CA PRO A 413 -14.82 8.68 38.01
C PRO A 413 -14.34 8.84 36.56
N ASN A 414 -14.13 10.08 36.11
CA ASN A 414 -13.66 10.46 34.75
C ASN A 414 -14.64 10.11 33.60
N ILE A 415 -15.34 8.99 33.65
CA ILE A 415 -16.28 8.57 32.59
C ILE A 415 -17.62 9.32 32.63
N GLN A 416 -17.91 10.12 33.66
CA GLN A 416 -19.15 10.92 33.68
C GLN A 416 -19.29 11.88 32.48
N ALA A 417 -18.17 12.19 31.81
CA ALA A 417 -18.11 13.07 30.64
C ALA A 417 -18.99 12.59 29.47
N ILE A 418 -19.18 11.28 29.31
CA ILE A 418 -20.00 10.72 28.21
C ILE A 418 -21.51 10.87 28.44
N SER A 419 -21.94 11.36 29.61
CA SER A 419 -23.36 11.50 29.92
C SER A 419 -24.06 12.51 29.01
N GLY A 420 -25.27 12.20 28.56
CA GLY A 420 -26.11 13.10 27.78
C GLY A 420 -26.49 12.53 26.42
N ASN A 421 -26.95 13.41 25.52
CA ASN A 421 -27.38 13.04 24.17
C ASN A 421 -26.24 13.33 23.20
N TRP A 422 -25.96 12.38 22.32
CA TRP A 422 -24.92 12.46 21.31
C TRP A 422 -25.56 12.18 19.96
N LEU A 423 -25.31 13.07 18.99
CA LEU A 423 -25.76 12.91 17.62
C LEU A 423 -24.70 12.11 16.86
N ILE A 424 -25.08 10.98 16.25
CA ILE A 424 -24.19 10.20 15.39
C ILE A 424 -23.84 11.03 14.15
N THR A 425 -22.54 11.14 13.85
CA THR A 425 -22.01 11.89 12.72
C THR A 425 -21.17 11.07 11.76
N GLU A 426 -20.63 9.93 12.18
CA GLU A 426 -20.13 8.85 11.32
C GLU A 426 -20.66 7.53 11.88
N CYS A 427 -21.06 6.62 10.98
CA CYS A 427 -21.78 5.42 11.39
C CYS A 427 -21.35 4.19 10.61
N ASP A 428 -20.27 3.58 11.07
CA ASP A 428 -19.81 2.27 10.62
C ASP A 428 -20.22 1.20 11.64
N PRO A 429 -20.41 -0.07 11.22
CA PRO A 429 -20.86 -1.14 12.11
C PRO A 429 -19.97 -1.33 13.34
N ASP A 430 -18.66 -1.11 13.19
CA ASP A 430 -17.59 -1.29 14.17
C ASP A 430 -17.03 0.03 14.72
N ARG A 431 -17.41 1.19 14.15
CA ARG A 431 -16.93 2.51 14.59
C ARG A 431 -18.04 3.56 14.51
N LEU A 432 -18.32 4.21 15.64
CA LEU A 432 -19.30 5.30 15.71
C LEU A 432 -18.62 6.59 16.16
N GLU A 433 -18.75 7.64 15.35
CA GLU A 433 -18.41 9.01 15.75
C GLU A 433 -19.68 9.77 16.11
N MET A 434 -19.63 10.53 17.20
CA MET A 434 -20.77 11.27 17.68
C MET A 434 -20.41 12.61 18.34
N ASN A 435 -21.32 13.57 18.21
CA ASN A 435 -21.13 14.93 18.65
C ASN A 435 -22.14 15.36 19.71
N GLN A 436 -21.66 16.09 20.71
CA GLN A 436 -22.47 16.73 21.74
C GLN A 436 -21.99 18.16 21.97
N GLU A 437 -22.77 19.14 21.51
CA GLU A 437 -22.46 20.57 21.59
C GLU A 437 -21.09 20.90 20.95
N ASN A 438 -20.02 21.01 21.75
CA ASN A 438 -18.65 21.25 21.30
C ASN A 438 -17.72 20.05 21.57
N ASN A 439 -18.28 18.91 21.98
CA ASN A 439 -17.52 17.70 22.26
C ASN A 439 -17.71 16.69 21.13
N THR A 440 -16.63 15.96 20.84
CA THR A 440 -16.59 14.83 19.90
C THR A 440 -16.25 13.56 20.67
N MET A 441 -16.85 12.45 20.29
CA MET A 441 -16.55 11.14 20.85
C MET A 441 -16.55 10.09 19.74
N VAL A 442 -15.50 9.28 19.69
CA VAL A 442 -15.40 8.11 18.82
C VAL A 442 -15.38 6.88 19.72
N ILE A 443 -16.26 5.93 19.41
CA ILE A 443 -16.25 4.61 20.00
C ILE A 443 -15.99 3.57 18.91
N GLU A 444 -15.18 2.57 19.24
CA GLU A 444 -14.87 1.44 18.35
C GLU A 444 -15.25 0.14 19.06
N GLN A 445 -15.74 -0.83 18.30
CA GLN A 445 -16.04 -2.16 18.81
C GLN A 445 -14.74 -2.87 19.16
N ASP A 446 -14.71 -3.42 20.36
CA ASP A 446 -13.75 -4.44 20.74
C ASP A 446 -14.50 -5.77 20.83
N CYS A 447 -14.58 -6.45 19.68
CA CYS A 447 -15.18 -7.78 19.58
C CYS A 447 -14.23 -8.89 20.04
N ILE A 448 -12.96 -8.58 20.32
CA ILE A 448 -11.93 -9.54 20.74
C ILE A 448 -12.03 -9.81 22.25
N ASP A 449 -12.45 -8.81 23.03
CA ASP A 449 -12.52 -8.91 24.50
C ASP A 449 -13.87 -9.41 25.08
N ASN A 450 -14.82 -9.84 24.24
CA ASN A 450 -16.16 -10.24 24.72
C ASN A 450 -16.62 -11.67 24.39
N GLY A 451 -15.71 -12.58 24.03
CA GLY A 451 -16.06 -14.01 24.00
C GLY A 451 -17.13 -14.39 22.96
N MET A 452 -17.22 -13.67 21.83
CA MET A 452 -17.96 -14.13 20.65
C MET A 452 -17.05 -14.13 19.43
N CYS A 453 -16.04 -14.99 19.46
CA CYS A 453 -15.40 -15.43 18.24
C CYS A 453 -16.41 -16.21 17.39
N THR A 454 -16.32 -16.08 16.06
CA THR A 454 -16.99 -17.00 15.16
C THR A 454 -16.35 -18.38 15.22
N GLU A 455 -16.99 -19.40 14.65
CA GLU A 455 -16.39 -20.74 14.53
C GLU A 455 -15.05 -20.67 13.81
N GLN A 456 -14.96 -19.84 12.77
CA GLN A 456 -13.75 -19.65 11.96
C GLN A 456 -12.64 -18.96 12.76
N ASP A 457 -12.96 -17.94 13.57
CA ASP A 457 -11.97 -17.26 14.40
C ASP A 457 -11.38 -18.20 15.46
N VAL A 458 -12.22 -18.98 16.14
CA VAL A 458 -11.76 -19.97 17.13
C VAL A 458 -10.90 -21.04 16.47
N ASP A 459 -11.28 -21.49 15.28
CA ASP A 459 -10.51 -22.48 14.52
C ASP A 459 -9.12 -21.92 14.14
N ALA A 460 -9.07 -20.69 13.61
CA ALA A 460 -7.83 -20.01 13.26
C ALA A 460 -6.94 -19.78 14.49
N ILE A 461 -7.49 -19.22 15.57
CA ILE A 461 -6.75 -18.94 16.82
C ILE A 461 -6.17 -20.23 17.41
N LEU A 462 -6.97 -21.29 17.52
CA LEU A 462 -6.49 -22.54 18.10
C LEU A 462 -5.42 -23.22 17.25
N ASN A 463 -5.52 -23.14 15.92
CA ASN A 463 -4.53 -23.67 14.98
C ASN A 463 -3.24 -22.83 14.88
N ASP A 464 -3.27 -21.57 15.30
CA ASP A 464 -2.17 -20.62 15.11
C ASP A 464 -0.87 -21.06 15.80
N CYS A 465 -0.94 -21.54 17.04
CA CYS A 465 0.24 -22.11 17.71
C CYS A 465 -0.08 -23.06 18.88
N GLU A 466 0.94 -23.43 19.65
CA GLU A 466 0.81 -24.26 20.84
C GLU A 466 0.26 -23.47 22.05
N TRP A 467 -0.50 -24.13 22.93
CA TRP A 467 -1.14 -23.54 24.09
C TRP A 467 -0.77 -24.28 25.38
N THR A 468 -0.50 -23.57 26.47
CA THR A 468 -0.36 -24.16 27.81
C THR A 468 -1.72 -24.30 28.50
N ILE A 469 -2.01 -25.46 29.10
CA ILE A 469 -3.21 -25.67 29.92
C ILE A 469 -3.00 -25.07 31.32
N THR A 470 -3.32 -23.80 31.52
CA THR A 470 -3.02 -23.10 32.78
C THR A 470 -4.00 -23.42 33.91
N ASN A 471 -5.23 -23.79 33.58
CA ASN A 471 -6.25 -24.17 34.56
C ASN A 471 -7.25 -25.19 33.98
N TYR A 472 -7.59 -26.22 34.77
CA TYR A 472 -8.78 -27.03 34.55
C TYR A 472 -9.56 -27.20 35.86
N ALA A 473 -10.81 -26.73 35.89
CA ALA A 473 -11.71 -26.81 37.05
C ALA A 473 -11.10 -26.32 38.37
N GLY A 474 -10.24 -25.29 38.31
CA GLY A 474 -9.53 -24.72 39.46
C GLY A 474 -8.23 -25.42 39.85
N ASP A 475 -7.77 -26.41 39.06
CA ASP A 475 -6.52 -27.12 39.24
C ASP A 475 -5.46 -26.62 38.25
N SER A 476 -4.46 -25.89 38.76
CA SER A 476 -3.32 -25.38 37.99
C SER A 476 -2.20 -26.41 37.78
N SER A 477 -2.34 -27.64 38.30
CA SER A 477 -1.33 -28.68 38.09
C SER A 477 -1.25 -29.18 36.64
N PHE A 478 -2.21 -28.78 35.80
CA PHE A 478 -2.21 -29.04 34.36
C PHE A 478 -1.25 -28.14 33.56
N SER A 479 -0.70 -27.08 34.15
CA SER A 479 0.27 -26.15 33.53
C SER A 479 1.59 -26.79 33.08
N ILE A 480 1.74 -28.10 33.29
CA ILE A 480 2.85 -28.90 32.75
C ILE A 480 2.57 -29.43 31.34
N PHE A 481 1.33 -29.32 30.86
CA PHE A 481 0.88 -29.82 29.58
C PHE A 481 0.67 -28.66 28.61
N ASN A 482 1.22 -28.82 27.42
CA ASN A 482 0.92 -28.03 26.25
C ASN A 482 -0.02 -28.81 25.33
N ILE A 483 -0.87 -28.09 24.60
CA ILE A 483 -1.81 -28.62 23.63
C ILE A 483 -1.64 -27.89 22.30
N SER A 484 -1.46 -28.65 21.22
CA SER A 484 -1.43 -28.14 19.85
C SER A 484 -2.66 -28.66 19.12
N PHE A 485 -3.38 -27.76 18.45
CA PHE A 485 -4.52 -28.09 17.59
C PHE A 485 -4.05 -28.05 16.14
N ASN A 486 -4.26 -29.13 15.39
CA ASN A 486 -3.86 -29.21 13.99
C ASN A 486 -5.08 -29.08 13.08
N ALA A 487 -4.88 -28.49 11.89
CA ALA A 487 -5.90 -28.29 10.85
C ALA A 487 -6.59 -29.59 10.39
N ASN A 488 -5.96 -30.76 10.58
CA ASN A 488 -6.57 -32.06 10.29
C ASN A 488 -7.51 -32.58 11.41
N GLN A 489 -7.87 -31.74 12.39
CA GLN A 489 -8.71 -32.03 13.55
C GLN A 489 -8.07 -33.00 14.58
N GLU A 490 -6.76 -33.24 14.46
CA GLU A 490 -5.97 -33.92 15.48
C GLU A 490 -5.42 -32.92 16.50
N MET A 491 -5.50 -33.25 17.78
CA MET A 491 -4.82 -32.49 18.84
C MET A 491 -3.74 -33.32 19.50
N ILE A 492 -2.62 -32.68 19.85
CA ILE A 492 -1.49 -33.28 20.55
C ILE A 492 -1.40 -32.62 21.92
N ILE A 493 -1.30 -33.41 22.99
CA ILE A 493 -1.12 -32.93 24.35
C ILE A 493 0.17 -33.51 24.89
N GLU A 494 1.14 -32.65 25.24
CA GLU A 494 2.45 -33.11 25.67
C GLU A 494 3.02 -32.38 26.87
N SER A 495 3.94 -33.05 27.54
CA SER A 495 4.79 -32.53 28.61
C SER A 495 6.19 -33.12 28.43
N THR A 496 7.13 -32.78 29.30
CA THR A 496 8.51 -33.28 29.23
C THR A 496 8.65 -34.82 29.17
N ASN A 497 7.67 -35.59 29.65
CA ASN A 497 7.75 -37.06 29.71
C ASN A 497 6.50 -37.80 29.21
N GLU A 498 5.46 -37.07 28.80
CA GLU A 498 4.16 -37.65 28.44
C GLU A 498 3.71 -37.02 27.12
N ASN A 499 3.15 -37.82 26.23
CA ASN A 499 2.60 -37.37 24.96
C ASN A 499 1.33 -38.19 24.70
N TYR A 500 0.25 -37.47 24.42
CA TYR A 500 -1.08 -37.99 24.17
C TYR A 500 -1.62 -37.35 22.91
N THR A 501 -2.41 -38.08 22.14
CA THR A 501 -3.20 -37.52 21.04
C THR A 501 -4.69 -37.58 21.34
N GLY A 502 -5.45 -36.73 20.67
CA GLY A 502 -6.91 -36.67 20.68
C GLY A 502 -7.44 -36.06 19.39
N GLN A 503 -8.73 -35.73 19.37
CA GLN A 503 -9.42 -35.07 18.28
C GLN A 503 -10.13 -33.83 18.81
N TRP A 504 -10.23 -32.81 17.98
CA TRP A 504 -10.94 -31.58 18.31
C TRP A 504 -11.80 -31.14 17.13
N THR A 505 -12.93 -30.51 17.41
CA THR A 505 -13.78 -29.87 16.40
C THR A 505 -14.43 -28.62 16.97
N THR A 506 -14.63 -27.61 16.14
CA THR A 506 -15.45 -26.43 16.41
C THR A 506 -16.83 -26.59 15.80
N SER A 507 -17.81 -25.86 16.32
CA SER A 507 -19.15 -25.73 15.72
C SER A 507 -19.86 -24.50 16.28
N GLN A 508 -20.63 -23.80 15.47
CA GLN A 508 -21.48 -22.69 15.94
C GLN A 508 -22.95 -23.11 16.13
N THR A 509 -23.55 -22.73 17.26
CA THR A 509 -24.98 -22.91 17.48
C THR A 509 -25.78 -21.86 16.73
N GLY A 510 -27.09 -22.11 16.51
CA GLY A 510 -27.98 -21.11 15.92
C GLY A 510 -28.20 -19.84 16.76
N SER A 511 -27.67 -19.79 17.99
CA SER A 511 -27.61 -18.62 18.86
C SER A 511 -26.27 -17.85 18.77
N GLY A 512 -25.32 -18.31 17.95
CA GLY A 512 -24.01 -17.69 17.77
C GLY A 512 -22.91 -18.21 18.71
N GLU A 513 -23.25 -19.08 19.68
CA GLU A 513 -22.27 -19.66 20.61
C GLU A 513 -21.35 -20.65 19.89
N VAL A 514 -20.03 -20.52 20.06
CA VAL A 514 -19.06 -21.49 19.53
C VAL A 514 -18.81 -22.59 20.55
N ILE A 515 -18.86 -23.84 20.09
CA ILE A 515 -18.60 -25.04 20.85
C ILE A 515 -17.30 -25.68 20.37
N VAL A 516 -16.37 -25.89 21.29
CA VAL A 516 -15.16 -26.71 21.09
C VAL A 516 -15.41 -28.09 21.70
N ASN A 517 -15.29 -29.15 20.92
CA ASN A 517 -15.40 -30.53 21.38
C ASN A 517 -14.03 -31.19 21.42
N LEU A 518 -13.59 -31.62 22.59
CA LEU A 518 -12.34 -32.36 22.82
C LEU A 518 -12.67 -33.84 23.06
N SER A 519 -12.15 -34.74 22.22
CA SER A 519 -12.52 -36.16 22.26
C SER A 519 -11.37 -37.12 21.93
N ASN A 520 -11.56 -38.40 22.24
CA ASN A 520 -10.64 -39.50 21.90
C ASN A 520 -9.21 -39.34 22.44
N ILE A 521 -9.05 -38.72 23.62
CA ILE A 521 -7.75 -38.55 24.28
C ILE A 521 -7.20 -39.92 24.68
N THR A 522 -6.02 -40.26 24.17
CA THR A 522 -5.43 -41.61 24.21
C THR A 522 -5.01 -42.12 25.60
N GLY A 523 -4.89 -41.27 26.62
CA GLY A 523 -4.51 -41.69 27.97
C GLY A 523 -4.15 -40.54 28.92
N GLY A 524 -3.69 -40.89 30.13
CA GLY A 524 -3.20 -39.93 31.12
C GLY A 524 -4.26 -39.33 32.04
N ASN A 525 -3.84 -38.47 32.95
CA ASN A 525 -4.76 -37.64 33.74
C ASN A 525 -5.44 -36.56 32.89
N VAL A 526 -4.87 -36.21 31.74
CA VAL A 526 -5.44 -35.24 30.78
C VAL A 526 -6.73 -35.70 30.12
N GLN A 527 -7.07 -37.00 30.12
CA GLN A 527 -8.38 -37.47 29.63
C GLN A 527 -9.57 -36.83 30.33
N ILE A 528 -9.37 -36.22 31.50
CA ILE A 528 -10.44 -35.52 32.23
C ILE A 528 -10.94 -34.27 31.49
N ILE A 529 -10.17 -33.73 30.55
CA ILE A 529 -10.57 -32.56 29.73
C ILE A 529 -11.39 -32.96 28.48
N GLU A 530 -11.73 -34.24 28.31
CA GLU A 530 -12.68 -34.63 27.26
C GLU A 530 -14.07 -34.05 27.56
N GLY A 531 -14.65 -33.36 26.58
CA GLY A 531 -15.94 -32.70 26.75
C GLY A 531 -16.30 -31.76 25.62
N GLU A 532 -17.54 -31.27 25.68
CA GLU A 532 -18.01 -30.14 24.86
C GLU A 532 -17.92 -28.88 25.72
N TYR A 533 -17.32 -27.83 25.16
CA TYR A 533 -17.08 -26.58 25.86
C TYR A 533 -17.62 -25.40 25.07
N ILE A 534 -18.28 -24.48 25.76
CA ILE A 534 -18.66 -23.18 25.22
C ILE A 534 -17.43 -22.27 25.30
N VAL A 535 -17.11 -21.57 24.22
CA VAL A 535 -16.08 -20.53 24.22
C VAL A 535 -16.61 -19.30 24.94
N VAL A 536 -15.87 -18.84 25.95
CA VAL A 536 -16.26 -17.72 26.84
C VAL A 536 -15.28 -16.57 26.72
N GLU A 537 -14.03 -16.85 26.36
CA GLU A 537 -13.02 -15.86 26.02
C GLU A 537 -12.17 -16.41 24.88
N CYS A 538 -11.83 -15.55 23.93
CA CYS A 538 -11.08 -15.94 22.75
C CYS A 538 -10.24 -14.77 22.24
N THR A 539 -9.17 -14.49 22.98
CA THR A 539 -8.20 -13.47 22.59
C THR A 539 -7.04 -14.12 21.84
N ALA A 540 -6.23 -13.29 21.19
CA ALA A 540 -5.01 -13.74 20.54
C ALA A 540 -3.99 -14.40 21.49
N ASN A 541 -4.16 -14.30 22.82
CA ASN A 541 -3.21 -14.81 23.82
C ASN A 541 -3.83 -15.77 24.85
N GLN A 542 -5.16 -15.83 24.95
CA GLN A 542 -5.87 -16.62 25.96
C GLN A 542 -7.20 -17.13 25.43
N MET A 543 -7.49 -18.40 25.68
CA MET A 543 -8.79 -19.02 25.43
C MET A 543 -9.37 -19.50 26.76
N ILE A 544 -10.63 -19.15 27.04
CA ILE A 544 -11.38 -19.67 28.19
C ILE A 544 -12.61 -20.42 27.70
N PHE A 545 -12.76 -21.64 28.20
CA PHE A 545 -13.89 -22.49 27.88
C PHE A 545 -14.66 -22.93 29.13
N HIS A 546 -15.99 -23.00 29.02
CA HIS A 546 -16.87 -23.57 30.05
C HIS A 546 -17.47 -24.90 29.57
N ASP A 547 -17.28 -25.95 30.37
CA ASP A 547 -17.85 -27.28 30.10
C ASP A 547 -19.39 -27.22 30.06
N VAL A 548 -19.98 -27.62 28.94
CA VAL A 548 -21.43 -27.63 28.69
C VAL A 548 -22.18 -28.51 29.70
N SER A 549 -21.53 -29.59 30.18
CA SER A 549 -22.12 -30.53 31.13
C SER A 549 -22.03 -30.05 32.58
N ASN A 550 -21.12 -29.11 32.87
CA ASN A 550 -20.89 -28.55 34.19
C ASN A 550 -20.17 -27.19 34.09
N ASN A 551 -20.94 -26.10 34.00
CA ASN A 551 -20.41 -24.73 33.87
C ASN A 551 -19.49 -24.26 35.02
N GLY A 552 -19.30 -25.05 36.09
CA GLY A 552 -18.28 -24.80 37.11
C GLY A 552 -16.88 -25.35 36.77
N ASN A 553 -16.77 -26.14 35.70
CA ASN A 553 -15.52 -26.62 35.15
C ASN A 553 -15.09 -25.69 34.01
N GLU A 554 -14.07 -24.89 34.30
CA GLU A 554 -13.43 -23.97 33.37
C GLU A 554 -12.13 -24.60 32.85
N LEU A 555 -11.86 -24.48 31.56
CA LEU A 555 -10.58 -24.81 30.93
C LEU A 555 -9.97 -23.50 30.42
N VAL A 556 -8.77 -23.16 30.89
CA VAL A 556 -8.04 -21.96 30.46
C VAL A 556 -6.78 -22.37 29.73
N LEU A 557 -6.60 -21.83 28.54
CA LEU A 557 -5.41 -21.98 27.72
C LEU A 557 -4.71 -20.62 27.59
N GLU A 558 -3.40 -20.59 27.75
CA GLU A 558 -2.57 -19.42 27.44
C GLU A 558 -1.62 -19.77 26.29
N LYS A 559 -1.46 -18.84 25.36
CA LYS A 559 -0.66 -19.05 24.14
C LYS A 559 0.82 -19.23 24.49
N ASP A 560 1.46 -20.23 23.89
CA ASP A 560 2.85 -20.63 24.12
C ASP A 560 3.54 -20.99 22.80
N CYS A 561 3.79 -19.99 21.94
CA CYS A 561 4.53 -20.18 20.69
C CYS A 561 6.04 -20.13 20.97
N ASN A 562 6.62 -21.24 21.45
CA ASN A 562 8.06 -21.37 21.72
C ASN A 562 8.91 -21.71 20.50
#